data_AF-A0A497TFG0-F1
#
_entry.id   AF-A0A497TFG0-F1
#
_cell.length_a   1.000
_cell.length_b   1.000
_cell.length_c   1.000
_cell.angle_alpha   90.00
_cell.angle_beta   90.00
_cell.angle_gamma   90.00
#
_symmetry.space_group_name_H-M   'P 1'
#
loop_
_entity.id
_entity.type
_entity.pdbx_description
1 polymer ?
#
loop_
_entity_poly.entity_id
_entity_poly.type
_entity_poly.pdbx_seq_one_letter_code
_entity_poly.pdbx_strand_id
1 'polypeptide(L)'
;MFNFRPVWFDSLGAKSSCVFVKTPDIRVVIDPGIAIMHPSFPASWIKKLHWLKQGMVKIIKAIKESDVVIISHYHYDHYLPEEIEVYKNKTVFIKNPNIYINDSQRGRAEEFFQKVCKSFGRTSLTDIVKTPEKRNYPDPMKDIPLARKKSFGDYTERREKLLSDGEKWLKNRIKLWNKRPFIPELRFSELKIIYPEGKEFVYGRTRIRFTQPLFHGIEFSRVGWIFATVIEYGKKKLIHSSDMNGPIIEDYAEWIIKEDPDVLFLDGPPTYLIPYMMNMINFRRALNNICRIIKKTNTELIILDHHLLREKGYKRRLKEAYELAKKEKKTVITAAEYIGEKPVIDSL
;
A
#
# COMPACT_ATOMS: atom_id res chain seq x y z
N MET A 1 -16.61 -3.13 -19.52
CA MET A 1 -16.35 -1.75 -19.08
C MET A 1 -15.23 -1.77 -18.05
N PHE A 2 -14.41 -0.72 -17.97
CA PHE A 2 -13.45 -0.52 -16.88
C PHE A 2 -14.19 0.15 -15.72
N ASN A 3 -14.36 -0.56 -14.61
CA ASN A 3 -15.05 -0.05 -13.42
C ASN A 3 -14.18 -0.26 -12.17
N PHE A 4 -14.32 0.64 -11.20
CA PHE A 4 -13.71 0.46 -9.88
C PHE A 4 -14.67 0.93 -8.78
N ARG A 5 -14.48 0.43 -7.57
CA ARG A 5 -15.16 0.89 -6.36
C ARG A 5 -14.21 0.87 -5.15
N PRO A 6 -14.15 1.94 -4.34
CA PRO A 6 -13.61 1.85 -2.99
C PRO A 6 -14.49 0.87 -2.19
N VAL A 7 -13.89 -0.16 -1.59
CA VAL A 7 -14.63 -1.17 -0.82
C VAL A 7 -14.71 -0.76 0.65
N TRP A 8 -13.56 -0.45 1.23
CA TRP A 8 -13.44 0.10 2.58
C TRP A 8 -12.14 0.87 2.72
N PHE A 9 -12.19 1.97 3.46
CA PHE A 9 -11.07 2.89 3.70
C PHE A 9 -11.16 3.52 5.09
N ASP A 10 -10.09 4.16 5.53
CA ASP A 10 -10.01 4.88 6.80
C ASP A 10 -11.15 5.90 6.98
N SER A 11 -11.55 6.62 5.92
CA SER A 11 -12.70 7.54 5.93
C SER A 11 -14.02 6.90 6.36
N LEU A 12 -14.15 5.57 6.26
CA LEU A 12 -15.34 4.80 6.65
C LEU A 12 -15.25 4.25 8.09
N GLY A 13 -14.17 4.55 8.82
CA GLY A 13 -14.09 4.34 10.27
C GLY A 13 -13.33 3.09 10.73
N ALA A 14 -12.71 2.35 9.82
CA ALA A 14 -11.76 1.30 10.16
C ALA A 14 -10.55 1.38 9.22
N LYS A 15 -9.38 0.95 9.70
CA LYS A 15 -8.15 1.02 8.93
C LYS A 15 -8.25 0.10 7.72
N SER A 16 -8.11 0.61 6.50
CA SER A 16 -8.17 -0.17 5.26
C SER A 16 -7.77 0.66 4.05
N SER A 17 -7.36 -0.01 2.97
CA SER A 17 -7.09 0.61 1.66
C SER A 17 -7.66 -0.23 0.52
N CYS A 18 -8.84 -0.84 0.74
CA CYS A 18 -9.36 -1.90 -0.13
C CYS A 18 -10.10 -1.33 -1.36
N VAL A 19 -9.64 -1.71 -2.55
CA VAL A 19 -10.24 -1.32 -3.84
C VAL A 19 -10.63 -2.55 -4.65
N PHE A 20 -11.80 -2.51 -5.27
CA PHE A 20 -12.22 -3.52 -6.24
C PHE A 20 -12.22 -2.91 -7.65
N VAL A 21 -11.58 -3.57 -8.60
CA VAL A 21 -11.47 -3.17 -10.00
C VAL A 21 -11.99 -4.30 -10.88
N LYS A 22 -12.87 -3.98 -11.82
CA LYS A 22 -13.43 -4.93 -12.79
C LYS A 22 -13.19 -4.42 -14.20
N THR A 23 -12.50 -5.21 -14.99
CA THR A 23 -12.44 -5.06 -16.44
C THR A 23 -13.30 -6.14 -17.11
N PRO A 24 -13.47 -6.12 -18.45
CA PRO A 24 -14.06 -7.24 -19.17
C PRO A 24 -13.32 -8.56 -19.01
N ASP A 25 -12.01 -8.52 -18.77
CA ASP A 25 -11.16 -9.71 -18.77
C ASP A 25 -10.92 -10.29 -17.38
N ILE A 26 -10.96 -9.46 -16.32
CA ILE A 26 -10.57 -9.89 -14.97
C ILE A 26 -11.20 -9.01 -13.87
N ARG A 27 -11.43 -9.59 -12.70
CA ARG A 27 -11.83 -8.90 -11.47
C ARG A 27 -10.70 -8.95 -10.45
N VAL A 28 -10.29 -7.79 -9.95
CA VAL A 28 -9.14 -7.63 -9.07
C VAL A 28 -9.61 -6.96 -7.78
N VAL A 29 -9.20 -7.48 -6.63
CA VAL A 29 -9.29 -6.76 -5.35
C VAL A 29 -7.89 -6.45 -4.83
N ILE A 30 -7.66 -5.22 -4.41
CA ILE A 30 -6.37 -4.71 -3.95
C ILE A 30 -6.47 -4.40 -2.46
N ASP A 31 -5.48 -4.87 -1.70
CA ASP A 31 -5.33 -4.71 -0.26
C ASP A 31 -6.61 -4.98 0.54
N PRO A 32 -7.21 -6.17 0.42
CA PRO A 32 -8.46 -6.50 1.08
C PRO A 32 -8.25 -6.85 2.56
N GLY A 33 -7.71 -5.93 3.35
CA GLY A 33 -7.59 -6.07 4.80
C GLY A 33 -8.36 -5.02 5.56
N ILE A 34 -8.51 -5.26 6.86
CA ILE A 34 -9.18 -4.33 7.75
C ILE A 34 -8.69 -4.48 9.19
N ALA A 35 -8.45 -3.35 9.85
CA ALA A 35 -8.08 -3.32 11.25
C ALA A 35 -8.84 -2.22 12.01
N ILE A 36 -9.00 -2.42 13.32
CA ILE A 36 -9.66 -1.43 14.16
C ILE A 36 -8.86 -0.12 14.23
N MET A 37 -9.57 1.01 14.29
CA MET A 37 -8.95 2.31 14.51
C MET A 37 -8.16 2.36 15.83
N HIS A 38 -7.11 3.18 15.87
CA HIS A 38 -6.24 3.30 17.05
C HIS A 38 -7.00 3.84 18.28
N PRO A 39 -6.50 3.60 19.50
CA PRO A 39 -7.19 4.02 20.73
C PRO A 39 -7.54 5.51 20.75
N SER A 40 -6.63 6.38 20.31
CA SER A 40 -6.85 7.84 20.26
C SER A 40 -7.76 8.34 19.13
N PHE A 41 -8.24 7.48 18.22
CA PHE A 41 -9.25 7.88 17.24
C PHE A 41 -10.54 8.29 17.97
N PRO A 42 -11.15 9.45 17.66
CA PRO A 42 -12.17 10.09 18.51
C PRO A 42 -13.57 9.46 18.37
N ALA A 43 -13.67 8.14 18.53
CA ALA A 43 -14.92 7.39 18.52
C ALA A 43 -14.99 6.43 19.71
N SER A 44 -16.20 6.10 20.15
CA SER A 44 -16.40 5.06 21.17
C SER A 44 -15.93 3.70 20.64
N TRP A 45 -15.56 2.80 21.56
CA TRP A 45 -15.18 1.44 21.22
C TRP A 45 -16.25 0.70 20.41
N ILE A 46 -17.53 0.92 20.76
CA ILE A 46 -18.69 0.35 20.07
C ILE A 46 -18.74 0.81 18.61
N LYS A 47 -18.54 2.11 18.32
CA LYS A 47 -18.49 2.63 16.95
C LYS A 47 -17.33 2.01 16.15
N LYS A 48 -16.13 1.94 16.74
CA LYS A 48 -14.94 1.33 16.10
C LYS A 48 -15.18 -0.14 15.73
N LEU A 49 -15.77 -0.92 16.64
CA LEU A 49 -16.13 -2.31 16.37
C LEU A 49 -17.23 -2.44 15.31
N HIS A 50 -18.22 -1.55 15.31
CA HIS A 50 -19.28 -1.54 14.32
C HIS A 50 -18.74 -1.35 12.90
N TRP A 51 -17.90 -0.33 12.69
CA TRP A 51 -17.25 -0.09 11.40
C TRP A 51 -16.33 -1.23 10.97
N LEU A 52 -15.55 -1.80 11.90
CA LEU A 52 -14.73 -2.98 11.62
C LEU A 52 -15.57 -4.15 11.09
N LYS A 53 -16.71 -4.45 11.73
CA LYS A 53 -17.60 -5.54 11.31
C LYS A 53 -18.22 -5.27 9.94
N GLN A 54 -18.69 -4.03 9.70
CA GLN A 54 -19.26 -3.65 8.40
C GLN A 54 -18.25 -3.77 7.27
N GLY A 55 -17.03 -3.25 7.48
CA GLY A 55 -15.98 -3.32 6.49
C GLY A 55 -15.52 -4.75 6.21
N MET A 56 -15.41 -5.59 7.25
CA MET A 56 -15.09 -7.01 7.08
C MET A 56 -16.08 -7.70 6.13
N VAL A 57 -17.39 -7.50 6.31
CA VAL A 57 -18.42 -8.07 5.43
C VAL A 57 -18.26 -7.59 3.98
N LYS A 58 -18.05 -6.28 3.77
CA LYS A 58 -17.88 -5.70 2.42
C LYS A 58 -16.61 -6.21 1.73
N ILE A 59 -15.50 -6.36 2.47
CA ILE A 59 -14.23 -6.86 1.97
C ILE A 59 -14.32 -8.34 1.60
N ILE A 60 -14.84 -9.19 2.48
CA ILE A 60 -15.03 -10.63 2.16
C ILE A 60 -15.89 -10.80 0.91
N LYS A 61 -16.96 -9.99 0.77
CA LYS A 61 -17.78 -9.99 -0.45
C LYS A 61 -16.96 -9.61 -1.70
N ALA A 62 -16.14 -8.56 -1.61
CA ALA A 62 -15.27 -8.14 -2.72
C ALA A 62 -14.24 -9.22 -3.13
N ILE A 63 -13.66 -9.93 -2.16
CA ILE A 63 -12.75 -11.06 -2.43
C ILE A 63 -13.50 -12.20 -3.12
N LYS A 64 -14.68 -12.58 -2.63
CA LYS A 64 -15.49 -13.63 -3.24
C LYS A 64 -15.82 -13.33 -4.71
N GLU A 65 -16.11 -12.06 -5.01
CA GLU A 65 -16.41 -11.57 -6.36
C GLU A 65 -15.18 -11.48 -7.28
N SER A 66 -13.94 -11.49 -6.76
CA SER A 66 -12.73 -11.28 -7.56
C SER A 66 -12.14 -12.58 -8.12
N ASP A 67 -11.28 -12.48 -9.13
CA ASP A 67 -10.46 -13.57 -9.66
C ASP A 67 -9.02 -13.48 -9.11
N VAL A 68 -8.56 -12.24 -8.94
CA VAL A 68 -7.22 -11.90 -8.44
C VAL A 68 -7.34 -11.13 -7.12
N VAL A 69 -6.44 -11.43 -6.19
CA VAL A 69 -6.23 -10.67 -4.95
C VAL A 69 -4.82 -10.11 -4.95
N ILE A 70 -4.67 -8.84 -4.62
CA ILE A 70 -3.37 -8.16 -4.52
C ILE A 70 -3.17 -7.74 -3.06
N ILE A 71 -2.03 -8.09 -2.48
CA ILE A 71 -1.63 -7.72 -1.11
C ILE A 71 -0.25 -7.06 -1.19
N SER A 72 -0.24 -5.74 -1.06
CA SER A 72 0.94 -4.89 -1.24
C SER A 72 2.01 -5.08 -0.18
N HIS A 73 1.61 -5.45 1.05
CA HIS A 73 2.49 -5.74 2.18
C HIS A 73 1.75 -6.39 3.37
N TYR A 74 2.50 -6.78 4.39
CA TYR A 74 1.99 -7.55 5.53
C TYR A 74 1.56 -6.68 6.73
N HIS A 75 0.59 -5.80 6.53
CA HIS A 75 -0.15 -5.11 7.59
C HIS A 75 -1.60 -5.60 7.65
N TYR A 76 -2.18 -5.71 8.84
CA TYR A 76 -3.50 -6.35 9.02
C TYR A 76 -4.66 -5.56 8.38
N ASP A 77 -4.45 -4.29 8.04
CA ASP A 77 -5.34 -3.47 7.23
C ASP A 77 -5.21 -3.71 5.70
N HIS A 78 -4.37 -4.66 5.25
CA HIS A 78 -4.13 -4.97 3.82
C HIS A 78 -4.40 -6.44 3.43
N TYR A 79 -4.57 -7.35 4.39
CA TYR A 79 -4.95 -8.75 4.14
C TYR A 79 -5.72 -9.35 5.34
N LEU A 80 -6.36 -10.52 5.16
CA LEU A 80 -7.13 -11.21 6.19
C LEU A 80 -6.42 -12.50 6.65
N PRO A 81 -5.56 -12.44 7.70
CA PRO A 81 -4.80 -13.61 8.16
C PRO A 81 -5.66 -14.72 8.79
N GLU A 82 -6.86 -14.40 9.28
CA GLU A 82 -7.75 -15.38 9.93
C GLU A 82 -8.78 -15.99 8.97
N GLU A 83 -9.05 -15.33 7.84
CA GLU A 83 -10.11 -15.72 6.90
C GLU A 83 -9.54 -16.45 5.68
N ILE A 84 -8.67 -17.44 5.88
CA ILE A 84 -7.85 -18.05 4.82
C ILE A 84 -8.69 -18.62 3.66
N GLU A 85 -9.87 -19.15 3.96
CA GLU A 85 -10.77 -19.73 2.96
C GLU A 85 -11.27 -18.71 1.91
N VAL A 86 -11.24 -17.41 2.21
CA VAL A 86 -11.65 -16.38 1.22
C VAL A 86 -10.72 -16.33 0.02
N TYR A 87 -9.47 -16.81 0.16
CA TYR A 87 -8.49 -16.87 -0.92
C TYR A 87 -8.66 -18.11 -1.82
N LYS A 88 -9.63 -18.98 -1.52
CA LYS A 88 -9.93 -20.16 -2.35
C LYS A 88 -10.29 -19.76 -3.79
N ASN A 89 -9.74 -20.51 -4.74
CA ASN A 89 -9.85 -20.34 -6.19
C ASN A 89 -9.36 -18.97 -6.69
N LYS A 90 -8.44 -18.32 -5.97
CA LYS A 90 -7.86 -17.03 -6.37
C LYS A 90 -6.42 -17.18 -6.86
N THR A 91 -6.02 -16.24 -7.71
CA THR A 91 -4.59 -15.90 -7.87
C THR A 91 -4.26 -14.75 -6.93
N VAL A 92 -3.33 -14.96 -6.01
CA VAL A 92 -2.90 -13.98 -5.02
C VAL A 92 -1.52 -13.45 -5.38
N PHE A 93 -1.45 -12.18 -5.76
CA PHE A 93 -0.22 -11.43 -5.89
C PHE A 93 0.13 -10.81 -4.54
N ILE A 94 1.21 -11.23 -3.92
CA ILE A 94 1.57 -10.81 -2.56
C ILE A 94 3.03 -10.37 -2.45
N LYS A 95 3.30 -9.42 -1.56
CA LYS A 95 4.66 -8.95 -1.24
C LYS A 95 5.60 -10.12 -1.04
N ASN A 96 6.74 -10.13 -1.73
CA ASN A 96 7.72 -11.18 -1.59
C ASN A 96 8.22 -11.22 -0.13
N PRO A 97 8.01 -12.33 0.61
CA PRO A 97 8.37 -12.42 2.01
C PRO A 97 9.87 -12.69 2.21
N ASN A 98 10.65 -12.76 1.13
CA ASN A 98 12.06 -13.13 1.18
C ASN A 98 13.01 -11.95 0.96
N ILE A 99 12.52 -10.84 0.39
CA ILE A 99 13.36 -9.69 -0.01
C ILE A 99 12.67 -8.39 0.37
N TYR A 100 13.45 -7.35 0.69
CA TYR A 100 12.93 -6.02 1.04
C TYR A 100 11.77 -6.12 2.02
N ILE A 101 12.04 -6.75 3.18
CA ILE A 101 11.04 -7.02 4.22
C ILE A 101 11.67 -6.88 5.60
N ASN A 102 10.95 -6.25 6.53
CA ASN A 102 11.36 -6.18 7.94
C ASN A 102 10.95 -7.47 8.69
N ASP A 103 11.26 -7.56 9.99
CA ASP A 103 10.97 -8.77 10.76
C ASP A 103 9.49 -8.93 11.10
N SER A 104 8.78 -7.82 11.37
CA SER A 104 7.34 -7.87 11.64
C SER A 104 6.55 -8.37 10.44
N GLN A 105 6.81 -7.80 9.25
CA GLN A 105 6.19 -8.26 8.02
C GLN A 105 6.59 -9.70 7.69
N ARG A 106 7.84 -10.10 7.93
CA ARG A 106 8.27 -11.50 7.73
C ARG A 106 7.50 -12.47 8.62
N GLY A 107 7.40 -12.19 9.91
CA GLY A 107 6.69 -13.07 10.85
C GLY A 107 5.21 -13.23 10.48
N ARG A 108 4.57 -12.13 10.09
CA ARG A 108 3.19 -12.13 9.57
C ARG A 108 3.06 -12.93 8.27
N ALA A 109 4.05 -12.84 7.37
CA ALA A 109 4.08 -13.66 6.18
C ALA A 109 4.23 -15.15 6.51
N GLU A 110 5.14 -15.51 7.41
CA GLU A 110 5.32 -16.91 7.83
C GLU A 110 4.04 -17.49 8.43
N GLU A 111 3.35 -16.73 9.28
CA GLU A 111 2.05 -17.13 9.82
C GLU A 111 1.00 -17.34 8.71
N PHE A 112 0.87 -16.37 7.80
CA PHE A 112 -0.06 -16.45 6.68
C PHE A 112 0.22 -17.67 5.78
N PHE A 113 1.48 -17.85 5.37
CA PHE A 113 1.89 -18.97 4.52
C PHE A 113 1.72 -20.31 5.23
N GLN A 114 1.97 -20.38 6.55
CA GLN A 114 1.72 -21.58 7.34
C GLN A 114 0.24 -21.96 7.36
N LYS A 115 -0.67 -20.99 7.50
CA LYS A 115 -2.12 -21.24 7.44
C LYS A 115 -2.55 -21.64 6.03
N VAL A 116 -2.04 -20.97 4.99
CA VAL A 116 -2.29 -21.32 3.58
C VAL A 116 -1.85 -22.76 3.26
N CYS A 117 -0.65 -23.18 3.68
CA CYS A 117 -0.15 -24.53 3.44
C CYS A 117 -1.02 -25.59 4.10
N LYS A 118 -1.50 -25.31 5.32
CA LYS A 118 -2.43 -26.20 6.03
C LYS A 118 -3.77 -26.32 5.32
N SER A 119 -4.38 -25.19 4.96
CA SER A 119 -5.72 -25.14 4.33
C SER A 119 -5.73 -25.72 2.91
N PHE A 120 -4.78 -25.32 2.06
CA PHE A 120 -4.85 -25.62 0.62
C PHE A 120 -3.86 -26.70 0.17
N GLY A 121 -2.76 -26.90 0.90
CA GLY A 121 -1.71 -27.84 0.54
C GLY A 121 -1.69 -29.13 1.35
N ARG A 122 -2.47 -29.21 2.45
CA ARG A 122 -2.39 -30.30 3.46
C ARG A 122 -0.94 -30.57 3.89
N THR A 123 -0.14 -29.52 3.98
CA THR A 123 1.29 -29.55 4.31
C THR A 123 1.64 -28.43 5.29
N SER A 124 2.87 -28.40 5.79
CA SER A 124 3.36 -27.32 6.63
C SER A 124 4.26 -26.36 5.85
N LEU A 125 4.47 -25.14 6.36
CA LEU A 125 5.44 -24.23 5.76
C LEU A 125 6.85 -24.82 5.82
N THR A 126 7.19 -25.51 6.91
CA THR A 126 8.50 -26.13 7.11
C THR A 126 8.83 -27.20 6.08
N ASP A 127 7.83 -27.85 5.48
CA ASP A 127 8.03 -28.90 4.48
C ASP A 127 8.29 -28.33 3.07
N ILE A 128 7.88 -27.08 2.82
CA ILE A 128 7.95 -26.47 1.48
C ILE A 128 9.03 -25.40 1.35
N VAL A 129 9.53 -24.87 2.48
CA VAL A 129 10.62 -23.88 2.44
C VAL A 129 11.86 -24.52 1.83
N LYS A 130 12.51 -23.77 0.96
CA LYS A 130 13.76 -24.19 0.33
C LYS A 130 14.95 -23.71 1.14
N THR A 131 16.10 -24.34 0.89
CA THR A 131 17.37 -23.89 1.44
C THR A 131 17.63 -22.42 1.08
N PRO A 132 18.30 -21.65 1.95
CA PRO A 132 18.64 -20.27 1.66
C PRO A 132 19.45 -20.16 0.37
N GLU A 133 19.03 -19.28 -0.53
CA GLU A 133 19.72 -19.01 -1.79
C GLU A 133 20.39 -17.64 -1.71
N LYS A 134 21.68 -17.56 -2.03
CA LYS A 134 22.36 -16.27 -2.13
C LYS A 134 21.81 -15.50 -3.32
N ARG A 135 21.28 -14.30 -3.06
CA ARG A 135 20.70 -13.44 -4.09
C ARG A 135 21.37 -12.08 -4.14
N ASN A 136 21.25 -11.44 -5.29
CA ASN A 136 21.58 -10.04 -5.42
C ASN A 136 20.39 -9.18 -4.96
N TYR A 137 20.68 -8.14 -4.18
CA TYR A 137 19.70 -7.20 -3.68
C TYR A 137 20.14 -5.82 -4.16
N PRO A 138 19.58 -5.32 -5.29
CA PRO A 138 19.82 -3.96 -5.74
C PRO A 138 19.69 -2.94 -4.61
N ASP A 139 20.56 -1.95 -4.61
CA ASP A 139 20.46 -0.84 -3.66
C ASP A 139 19.20 -0.01 -3.99
N PRO A 140 18.19 0.02 -3.11
CA PRO A 140 16.95 0.75 -3.35
C PRO A 140 17.17 2.27 -3.44
N MET A 141 18.33 2.79 -3.00
CA MET A 141 18.69 4.20 -3.16
C MET A 141 19.01 4.58 -4.62
N LYS A 142 19.34 3.60 -5.48
CA LYS A 142 19.61 3.87 -6.91
C LYS A 142 18.35 4.28 -7.67
N ASP A 143 17.19 3.80 -7.22
CA ASP A 143 15.90 4.06 -7.84
C ASP A 143 15.24 5.34 -7.32
N ILE A 144 15.88 6.06 -6.40
CA ILE A 144 15.36 7.31 -5.82
C ILE A 144 16.33 8.51 -5.89
N PRO A 145 16.86 8.85 -7.08
CA PRO A 145 17.85 9.91 -7.25
C PRO A 145 17.36 11.32 -6.88
N LEU A 146 16.06 11.64 -7.06
CA LEU A 146 15.53 12.96 -6.71
C LEU A 146 15.53 13.19 -5.21
N ALA A 147 15.03 12.21 -4.46
CA ALA A 147 15.05 12.21 -3.02
C ALA A 147 16.49 12.28 -2.52
N ARG A 148 17.38 11.42 -3.03
CA ARG A 148 18.80 11.39 -2.63
C ARG A 148 19.47 12.77 -2.78
N LYS A 149 19.27 13.47 -3.90
CA LYS A 149 19.90 14.77 -4.21
C LYS A 149 19.28 15.97 -3.48
N LYS A 150 18.17 15.80 -2.77
CA LYS A 150 17.46 16.90 -2.12
C LYS A 150 18.24 17.48 -0.93
N SER A 151 18.48 18.79 -0.95
CA SER A 151 19.05 19.53 0.18
C SER A 151 17.96 19.92 1.19
N PHE A 152 18.31 19.90 2.47
CA PHE A 152 17.43 20.29 3.58
C PHE A 152 18.07 21.40 4.44
N GLY A 153 18.96 22.20 3.86
CA GLY A 153 19.71 23.23 4.59
C GLY A 153 20.48 22.61 5.77
N ASP A 154 20.31 23.18 6.96
CA ASP A 154 20.98 22.76 8.20
C ASP A 154 20.71 21.30 8.61
N TYR A 155 19.63 20.69 8.10
CA TYR A 155 19.32 19.28 8.37
C TYR A 155 20.12 18.28 7.52
N THR A 156 20.87 18.76 6.52
CA THR A 156 21.55 17.91 5.52
C THR A 156 22.57 16.97 6.16
N GLU A 157 23.40 17.46 7.09
CA GLU A 157 24.41 16.64 7.78
C GLU A 157 23.76 15.48 8.59
N ARG A 158 22.70 15.80 9.35
CA ARG A 158 21.93 14.79 10.09
C ARG A 158 21.31 13.77 9.14
N ARG A 159 20.81 14.20 7.99
CA ARG A 159 20.24 13.31 6.97
C ARG A 159 21.29 12.38 6.39
N GLU A 160 22.48 12.86 6.05
CA GLU A 160 23.57 12.03 5.52
C GLU A 160 23.96 10.94 6.52
N LYS A 161 24.04 11.27 7.81
CA LYS A 161 24.25 10.28 8.88
C LYS A 161 23.13 9.24 8.90
N LEU A 162 21.86 9.66 8.84
CA LEU A 162 20.71 8.74 8.81
C LEU A 162 20.72 7.82 7.58
N LEU A 163 21.12 8.32 6.41
CA LEU A 163 21.26 7.52 5.20
C LEU A 163 22.40 6.50 5.35
N SER A 164 23.56 6.92 5.88
CA SER A 164 24.69 6.02 6.16
C SER A 164 24.31 4.89 7.12
N ASP A 165 23.59 5.22 8.20
CA ASP A 165 23.10 4.23 9.17
C ASP A 165 22.01 3.34 8.55
N GLY A 166 21.20 3.88 7.65
CA GLY A 166 20.24 3.14 6.83
C GLY A 166 20.90 2.12 5.91
N GLU A 167 21.97 2.49 5.22
CA GLU A 167 22.76 1.59 4.37
C GLU A 167 23.41 0.46 5.18
N LYS A 168 24.01 0.78 6.33
CA LYS A 168 24.56 -0.23 7.25
C LYS A 168 23.49 -1.21 7.71
N TRP A 169 22.30 -0.70 8.05
CA TRP A 169 21.16 -1.53 8.41
C TRP A 169 20.72 -2.42 7.24
N LEU A 170 20.58 -1.89 6.04
CA LEU A 170 20.21 -2.67 4.85
C LEU A 170 21.23 -3.80 4.57
N LYS A 171 22.53 -3.53 4.71
CA LYS A 171 23.56 -4.58 4.58
C LYS A 171 23.34 -5.72 5.57
N ASN A 172 22.96 -5.41 6.81
CA ASN A 172 22.62 -6.44 7.81
C ASN A 172 21.32 -7.18 7.46
N ARG A 173 20.32 -6.49 6.91
CA ARG A 173 19.10 -7.14 6.38
C ARG A 173 19.40 -8.11 5.25
N ILE A 174 20.25 -7.73 4.30
CA ILE A 174 20.66 -8.59 3.18
C ILE A 174 21.37 -9.86 3.68
N LYS A 175 22.26 -9.72 4.68
CA LYS A 175 22.89 -10.89 5.33
C LYS A 175 21.86 -11.83 5.94
N LEU A 176 20.83 -11.28 6.58
CA LEU A 176 19.75 -12.06 7.19
C LEU A 176 18.87 -12.74 6.14
N TRP A 177 18.45 -12.01 5.09
CA TRP A 177 17.64 -12.56 4.00
C TRP A 177 18.35 -13.72 3.30
N ASN A 178 19.67 -13.61 3.06
CA ASN A 178 20.48 -14.69 2.50
C ASN A 178 20.67 -15.93 3.41
N LYS A 179 20.33 -15.83 4.69
CA LYS A 179 20.42 -16.94 5.66
C LYS A 179 19.07 -17.58 5.97
N ARG A 180 17.96 -16.93 5.59
CA ARG A 180 16.62 -17.41 5.92
C ARG A 180 16.14 -18.48 4.94
N PRO A 181 15.35 -19.47 5.40
CA PRO A 181 14.66 -20.38 4.51
C PRO A 181 13.81 -19.60 3.50
N PHE A 182 13.93 -19.99 2.24
CA PHE A 182 13.23 -19.35 1.15
C PHE A 182 11.80 -19.89 1.06
N ILE A 183 10.82 -19.01 1.21
CA ILE A 183 9.40 -19.34 0.97
C ILE A 183 9.17 -19.24 -0.54
N PRO A 184 8.83 -20.35 -1.23
CA PRO A 184 8.54 -20.30 -2.66
C PRO A 184 7.16 -19.71 -2.96
N GLU A 185 6.97 -19.28 -4.20
CA GLU A 185 5.62 -19.12 -4.77
C GLU A 185 4.86 -20.45 -4.68
N LEU A 186 3.55 -20.39 -4.40
CA LEU A 186 2.73 -21.57 -4.16
C LEU A 186 1.76 -21.81 -5.30
N ARG A 187 1.57 -23.09 -5.64
CA ARG A 187 0.59 -23.51 -6.65
C ARG A 187 -0.10 -24.79 -6.17
N PHE A 188 -1.19 -24.62 -5.44
CA PHE A 188 -2.11 -25.68 -5.07
C PHE A 188 -3.26 -25.76 -6.08
N SER A 189 -4.09 -26.79 -6.01
CA SER A 189 -5.22 -26.99 -6.92
C SER A 189 -6.20 -25.81 -6.90
N GLU A 190 -6.46 -25.27 -5.71
CA GLU A 190 -7.45 -24.21 -5.46
C GLU A 190 -6.80 -22.86 -5.09
N LEU A 191 -5.49 -22.68 -5.24
CA LEU A 191 -4.82 -21.42 -4.90
C LEU A 191 -3.49 -21.25 -5.64
N LYS A 192 -3.25 -20.06 -6.17
CA LYS A 192 -1.93 -19.67 -6.70
C LYS A 192 -1.44 -18.43 -5.96
N ILE A 193 -0.23 -18.49 -5.40
CA ILE A 193 0.45 -17.33 -4.78
C ILE A 193 1.68 -16.98 -5.60
N ILE A 194 1.80 -15.71 -6.00
CA ILE A 194 2.87 -15.20 -6.87
C ILE A 194 3.48 -13.95 -6.23
N TYR A 195 4.79 -13.76 -6.38
CA TYR A 195 5.49 -12.54 -6.00
C TYR A 195 5.55 -11.58 -7.21
N PRO A 196 4.80 -10.47 -7.19
CA PRO A 196 4.51 -9.69 -8.39
C PRO A 196 5.51 -8.54 -8.65
N GLU A 197 6.32 -8.18 -7.64
CA GLU A 197 7.16 -6.97 -7.64
C GLU A 197 8.06 -6.89 -8.89
N GLY A 198 7.97 -5.76 -9.61
CA GLY A 198 8.70 -5.51 -10.85
C GLY A 198 8.22 -6.26 -12.09
N LYS A 199 7.09 -6.98 -12.01
CA LYS A 199 6.54 -7.78 -13.12
C LYS A 199 5.26 -7.16 -13.70
N GLU A 200 4.88 -7.69 -14.84
CA GLU A 200 3.63 -7.40 -15.53
C GLU A 200 2.88 -8.70 -15.83
N PHE A 201 1.55 -8.65 -15.73
CA PHE A 201 0.65 -9.76 -16.04
C PHE A 201 -0.46 -9.28 -16.96
N VAL A 202 -0.75 -10.05 -18.01
CA VAL A 202 -1.74 -9.71 -19.03
C VAL A 202 -2.89 -10.72 -19.01
N TYR A 203 -4.12 -10.21 -18.90
CA TYR A 203 -5.37 -10.96 -18.96
C TYR A 203 -6.23 -10.36 -20.06
N GLY A 204 -6.33 -11.01 -21.21
CA GLY A 204 -6.99 -10.42 -22.38
C GLY A 204 -6.36 -9.08 -22.77
N ARG A 205 -7.13 -7.98 -22.67
CA ARG A 205 -6.63 -6.60 -22.91
C ARG A 205 -6.29 -5.87 -21.62
N THR A 206 -6.46 -6.50 -20.47
CA THR A 206 -6.14 -5.94 -19.16
C THR A 206 -4.68 -6.22 -18.82
N ARG A 207 -3.94 -5.18 -18.50
CA ARG A 207 -2.54 -5.27 -18.05
C ARG A 207 -2.47 -4.85 -16.58
N ILE A 208 -1.83 -5.68 -15.75
CA ILE A 208 -1.57 -5.40 -14.33
C ILE A 208 -0.06 -5.33 -14.15
N ARG A 209 0.45 -4.16 -13.76
CA ARG A 209 1.88 -3.91 -13.50
C ARG A 209 2.11 -3.61 -12.03
N PHE A 210 3.29 -3.98 -11.57
CA PHE A 210 3.71 -3.79 -10.19
C PHE A 210 5.05 -3.07 -10.15
N THR A 211 5.19 -2.12 -9.23
CA THR A 211 6.48 -1.46 -9.03
C THR A 211 7.52 -2.44 -8.49
N GLN A 212 8.79 -2.05 -8.56
CA GLN A 212 9.81 -2.62 -7.68
C GLN A 212 9.42 -2.36 -6.20
N PRO A 213 10.01 -3.09 -5.24
CA PRO A 213 9.78 -2.85 -3.82
C PRO A 213 10.09 -1.40 -3.45
N LEU A 214 9.13 -0.72 -2.83
CA LEU A 214 9.24 0.67 -2.40
C LEU A 214 9.36 0.73 -0.88
N PHE A 215 10.16 1.65 -0.33
CA PHE A 215 10.13 1.94 1.10
C PHE A 215 8.72 2.32 1.54
N HIS A 216 8.26 1.73 2.65
CA HIS A 216 7.02 2.13 3.31
C HIS A 216 7.28 3.45 4.07
N GLY A 217 7.02 4.58 3.40
CA GLY A 217 7.32 5.92 3.87
C GLY A 217 8.69 6.44 3.44
N ILE A 218 9.52 6.82 4.41
CA ILE A 218 10.82 7.47 4.17
C ILE A 218 11.93 6.47 3.81
N GLU A 219 13.00 6.97 3.20
CA GLU A 219 14.22 6.20 2.91
C GLU A 219 14.69 5.43 4.15
N PHE A 220 14.97 4.12 3.99
CA PHE A 220 15.38 3.21 5.07
C PHE A 220 14.42 3.12 6.28
N SER A 221 13.15 3.44 6.04
CA SER A 221 12.07 3.22 7.01
C SER A 221 12.10 1.79 7.56
N ARG A 222 11.92 1.66 8.88
CA ARG A 222 11.96 0.37 9.58
C ARG A 222 10.62 -0.37 9.55
N VAL A 223 9.56 0.26 9.04
CA VAL A 223 8.23 -0.38 8.89
C VAL A 223 8.15 -1.30 7.66
N GLY A 224 9.21 -1.34 6.85
CA GLY A 224 9.40 -2.32 5.78
C GLY A 224 9.19 -1.71 4.40
N TRP A 225 8.69 -2.52 3.47
CA TRP A 225 8.47 -2.15 2.09
C TRP A 225 7.08 -2.54 1.63
N ILE A 226 6.64 -1.87 0.57
CA ILE A 226 5.37 -2.02 -0.13
C ILE A 226 5.64 -2.15 -1.64
N PHE A 227 4.61 -2.41 -2.42
CA PHE A 227 4.63 -2.14 -3.86
C PHE A 227 3.32 -1.46 -4.27
N ALA A 228 3.38 -0.64 -5.31
CA ALA A 228 2.20 -0.04 -5.90
C ALA A 228 1.70 -0.88 -7.09
N THR A 229 0.41 -0.75 -7.38
CA THR A 229 -0.27 -1.50 -8.45
C THR A 229 -0.79 -0.56 -9.52
N VAL A 230 -0.57 -0.91 -10.78
CA VAL A 230 -1.12 -0.23 -11.95
C VAL A 230 -2.02 -1.19 -12.70
N ILE A 231 -3.26 -0.80 -13.01
CA ILE A 231 -4.20 -1.57 -13.82
C ILE A 231 -4.58 -0.74 -15.05
N GLU A 232 -4.38 -1.31 -16.23
CA GLU A 232 -4.64 -0.68 -17.52
C GLU A 232 -5.61 -1.54 -18.32
N TYR A 233 -6.62 -0.92 -18.93
CA TYR A 233 -7.43 -1.56 -19.97
C TYR A 233 -7.89 -0.52 -20.99
N GLY A 234 -7.47 -0.71 -22.24
CA GLY A 234 -7.62 0.30 -23.29
C GLY A 234 -6.85 1.58 -22.95
N LYS A 235 -7.52 2.74 -22.99
CA LYS A 235 -6.92 4.04 -22.61
C LYS A 235 -7.06 4.36 -21.13
N LYS A 236 -7.70 3.50 -20.33
CA LYS A 236 -7.95 3.74 -18.91
C LYS A 236 -6.86 3.13 -18.04
N LYS A 237 -6.32 3.94 -17.12
CA LYS A 237 -5.27 3.58 -16.16
C LYS A 237 -5.70 3.96 -14.74
N LEU A 238 -5.57 3.00 -13.82
CA LEU A 238 -5.76 3.18 -12.39
C LEU A 238 -4.48 2.84 -11.65
N ILE A 239 -4.12 3.67 -10.67
CA ILE A 239 -3.02 3.38 -9.73
C ILE A 239 -3.57 3.25 -8.31
N HIS A 240 -3.10 2.24 -7.59
CA HIS A 240 -3.18 2.15 -6.13
C HIS A 240 -1.77 2.27 -5.55
N SER A 241 -1.53 3.31 -4.75
CA SER A 241 -0.19 3.65 -4.29
C SER A 241 0.35 2.76 -3.18
N SER A 242 -0.52 2.02 -2.46
CA SER A 242 -0.20 1.43 -1.15
C SER A 242 0.36 2.49 -0.18
N ASP A 243 1.03 2.08 0.90
CA ASP A 243 1.38 2.93 2.05
C ASP A 243 2.67 3.74 1.84
N MET A 244 2.63 4.72 0.95
CA MET A 244 3.76 5.63 0.67
C MET A 244 3.94 6.76 1.71
N ASN A 245 3.02 6.87 2.67
CA ASN A 245 2.85 7.96 3.64
C ASN A 245 2.69 9.35 2.99
N GLY A 246 1.84 9.46 1.97
CA GLY A 246 1.59 10.72 1.26
C GLY A 246 2.68 11.12 0.29
N PRO A 247 3.06 10.24 -0.64
CA PRO A 247 4.46 9.86 -0.90
C PRO A 247 5.51 10.85 -0.38
N ILE A 248 6.23 10.46 0.69
CA ILE A 248 7.32 11.27 1.24
C ILE A 248 8.49 11.39 0.24
N ILE A 249 8.80 10.29 -0.47
CA ILE A 249 9.93 10.20 -1.40
C ILE A 249 9.54 10.82 -2.74
N GLU A 250 10.36 11.79 -3.19
CA GLU A 250 10.09 12.61 -4.38
C GLU A 250 10.01 11.80 -5.67
N ASP A 251 10.77 10.71 -5.77
CA ASP A 251 10.79 9.82 -6.93
C ASP A 251 9.50 9.01 -7.07
N TYR A 252 8.80 8.72 -5.97
CA TYR A 252 7.50 8.04 -6.03
C TYR A 252 6.44 8.97 -6.62
N ALA A 253 6.47 10.24 -6.22
CA ALA A 253 5.62 11.27 -6.83
C ALA A 253 5.98 11.48 -8.30
N GLU A 254 7.26 11.50 -8.65
CA GLU A 254 7.71 11.58 -10.04
C GLU A 254 7.26 10.38 -10.87
N TRP A 255 7.30 9.17 -10.32
CA TRP A 255 6.78 7.96 -10.96
C TRP A 255 5.28 8.07 -11.23
N ILE A 256 4.47 8.49 -10.24
CA ILE A 256 3.03 8.71 -10.42
C ILE A 256 2.78 9.75 -11.53
N ILE A 257 3.55 10.84 -11.54
CA ILE A 257 3.44 11.90 -12.56
C ILE A 257 3.74 11.35 -13.96
N LYS A 258 4.77 10.52 -14.11
CA LYS A 258 5.13 9.89 -15.39
C LYS A 258 4.12 8.85 -15.84
N GLU A 259 3.51 8.12 -14.91
CA GLU A 259 2.46 7.16 -15.23
C GLU A 259 1.16 7.84 -15.66
N ASP A 260 0.87 9.03 -15.16
CA ASP A 260 -0.28 9.85 -15.54
C ASP A 260 -1.62 9.09 -15.56
N PRO A 261 -2.09 8.56 -14.41
CA PRO A 261 -3.29 7.73 -14.37
C PRO A 261 -4.57 8.56 -14.55
N ASP A 262 -5.65 7.95 -15.05
CA ASP A 262 -6.99 8.55 -15.02
C ASP A 262 -7.52 8.63 -13.58
N VAL A 263 -7.26 7.57 -12.79
CA VAL A 263 -7.73 7.41 -11.40
C VAL A 263 -6.58 7.03 -10.50
N LEU A 264 -6.39 7.80 -9.43
CA LEU A 264 -5.34 7.56 -8.45
C LEU A 264 -5.93 7.35 -7.05
N PHE A 265 -5.75 6.15 -6.50
CA PHE A 265 -5.89 5.90 -5.07
C PHE A 265 -4.56 6.21 -4.38
N LEU A 266 -4.51 7.35 -3.71
CA LEU A 266 -3.33 7.90 -3.06
C LEU A 266 -3.44 7.75 -1.55
N ASP A 267 -2.47 7.06 -0.97
CA ASP A 267 -2.23 7.08 0.47
C ASP A 267 -1.84 8.48 0.92
N GLY A 268 -2.34 8.90 2.08
CA GLY A 268 -2.07 10.23 2.61
C GLY A 268 -0.99 10.22 3.69
N PRO A 269 -0.47 11.40 4.06
CA PRO A 269 0.50 11.47 5.15
C PRO A 269 -0.18 11.10 6.48
N PRO A 270 0.42 10.25 7.33
CA PRO A 270 -0.09 9.92 8.66
C PRO A 270 0.09 11.09 9.63
N THR A 271 -0.69 12.16 9.43
CA THR A 271 -0.50 13.42 10.14
C THR A 271 -0.82 13.35 11.64
N TYR A 272 -1.59 12.34 12.05
CA TYR A 272 -1.82 11.99 13.46
C TYR A 272 -0.55 11.53 14.20
N LEU A 273 0.54 11.25 13.48
CA LEU A 273 1.84 10.88 14.05
C LEU A 273 2.82 12.06 14.18
N ILE A 274 2.38 13.29 13.88
CA ILE A 274 3.19 14.50 14.06
C ILE A 274 3.29 14.86 15.55
N PRO A 275 4.49 15.19 16.09
CA PRO A 275 5.79 15.35 15.41
C PRO A 275 6.72 14.13 15.49
N TYR A 276 6.24 12.99 16.00
CA TYR A 276 7.06 11.83 16.36
C TYR A 276 7.48 11.00 15.13
N MET A 277 6.66 10.02 14.73
CA MET A 277 6.98 9.15 13.59
C MET A 277 6.91 9.89 12.26
N MET A 278 6.18 11.02 12.22
CA MET A 278 6.16 11.95 11.09
C MET A 278 6.63 13.32 11.58
N ASN A 279 7.82 13.76 11.17
CA ASN A 279 8.29 15.11 11.47
C ASN A 279 7.78 16.14 10.44
N MET A 280 7.92 17.42 10.74
CA MET A 280 7.44 18.49 9.87
C MET A 280 8.18 18.57 8.53
N ILE A 281 9.47 18.18 8.46
CA ILE A 281 10.22 18.15 7.20
C ILE A 281 9.60 17.12 6.25
N ASN A 282 9.36 15.91 6.74
CA ASN A 282 8.79 14.81 5.97
C ASN A 282 7.32 15.08 5.60
N PHE A 283 6.55 15.67 6.51
CA PHE A 283 5.20 16.12 6.18
C PHE A 283 5.21 17.17 5.06
N ARG A 284 6.14 18.13 5.07
CA ARG A 284 6.28 19.10 3.99
C ARG A 284 6.71 18.46 2.66
N ARG A 285 7.60 17.46 2.69
CA ARG A 285 7.92 16.66 1.49
C ARG A 285 6.67 16.01 0.90
N ALA A 286 5.91 15.32 1.75
CA ALA A 286 4.67 14.65 1.38
C ALA A 286 3.65 15.63 0.77
N LEU A 287 3.37 16.75 1.46
CA LEU A 287 2.45 17.79 0.97
C LEU A 287 2.91 18.35 -0.39
N ASN A 288 4.19 18.70 -0.53
CA ASN A 288 4.75 19.22 -1.78
C ASN A 288 4.65 18.19 -2.92
N ASN A 289 4.87 16.91 -2.63
CA ASN A 289 4.76 15.83 -3.59
C ASN A 289 3.31 15.60 -4.03
N ILE A 290 2.34 15.64 -3.10
CA ILE A 290 0.91 15.62 -3.44
C ILE A 290 0.55 16.81 -4.33
N CYS A 291 0.99 18.02 -3.99
CA CYS A 291 0.78 19.21 -4.82
C CYS A 291 1.42 19.05 -6.23
N ARG A 292 2.61 18.46 -6.33
CA ARG A 292 3.25 18.16 -7.62
C ARG A 292 2.43 17.17 -8.45
N ILE A 293 1.92 16.10 -7.85
CA ILE A 293 1.05 15.12 -8.53
C ILE A 293 -0.21 15.83 -9.06
N ILE A 294 -0.88 16.60 -8.20
CA ILE A 294 -2.08 17.37 -8.58
C ILE A 294 -1.75 18.32 -9.73
N LYS A 295 -0.61 19.00 -9.72
CA LYS A 295 -0.29 20.00 -10.74
C LYS A 295 0.19 19.41 -12.08
N LYS A 296 0.90 18.28 -12.05
CA LYS A 296 1.66 17.79 -13.23
C LYS A 296 1.04 16.60 -13.96
N THR A 297 0.01 15.97 -13.41
CA THR A 297 -0.75 14.91 -14.10
C THR A 297 -1.92 15.50 -14.88
N ASN A 298 -2.59 14.68 -15.69
CA ASN A 298 -3.94 14.88 -16.21
C ASN A 298 -4.99 14.09 -15.41
N THR A 299 -4.60 13.46 -14.29
CA THR A 299 -5.49 12.68 -13.42
C THR A 299 -6.73 13.48 -13.01
N GLU A 300 -7.90 12.98 -13.41
CA GLU A 300 -9.20 13.61 -13.15
C GLU A 300 -9.64 13.38 -11.70
N LEU A 301 -9.48 12.14 -11.22
CA LEU A 301 -9.94 11.70 -9.91
C LEU A 301 -8.77 11.17 -9.06
N ILE A 302 -8.57 11.81 -7.91
CA ILE A 302 -7.64 11.38 -6.88
C ILE A 302 -8.44 11.08 -5.61
N ILE A 303 -8.45 9.81 -5.22
CA ILE A 303 -8.99 9.36 -3.94
C ILE A 303 -7.84 9.40 -2.93
N LEU A 304 -7.82 10.45 -2.12
CA LEU A 304 -6.81 10.69 -1.08
C LEU A 304 -7.37 10.30 0.28
N ASP A 305 -6.99 9.12 0.76
CA ASP A 305 -7.59 8.52 1.96
C ASP A 305 -6.51 7.98 2.91
N HIS A 306 -6.56 6.69 3.30
CA HIS A 306 -5.60 5.88 4.07
C HIS A 306 -4.47 6.62 4.82
N HIS A 307 -4.35 6.34 6.13
CA HIS A 307 -3.55 7.11 7.10
C HIS A 307 -4.03 8.53 7.39
N LEU A 308 -4.41 9.31 6.37
CA LEU A 308 -4.78 10.72 6.52
C LEU A 308 -6.04 10.92 7.37
N LEU A 309 -7.01 10.01 7.23
CA LEU A 309 -8.34 10.11 7.83
C LEU A 309 -8.39 9.59 9.28
N ARG A 310 -7.23 9.40 9.90
CA ARG A 310 -7.07 8.97 11.29
C ARG A 310 -7.07 10.13 12.29
N GLU A 311 -7.15 11.40 11.84
CA GLU A 311 -7.35 12.57 12.70
C GLU A 311 -8.27 13.64 12.08
N LYS A 312 -8.93 14.46 12.91
CA LYS A 312 -9.82 15.55 12.45
C LYS A 312 -9.10 16.66 11.69
N GLY A 313 -7.83 16.89 11.99
CA GLY A 313 -7.05 18.02 11.47
C GLY A 313 -6.62 17.91 10.00
N TYR A 314 -6.92 16.80 9.32
CA TYR A 314 -6.34 16.48 8.02
C TYR A 314 -6.64 17.52 6.94
N LYS A 315 -7.90 18.01 6.82
CA LYS A 315 -8.26 19.05 5.83
C LYS A 315 -7.46 20.33 6.04
N ARG A 316 -7.27 20.74 7.30
CA ARG A 316 -6.46 21.92 7.65
C ARG A 316 -5.00 21.72 7.27
N ARG A 317 -4.44 20.53 7.55
CA ARG A 317 -3.04 20.23 7.25
C ARG A 317 -2.78 20.17 5.74
N LEU A 318 -3.71 19.61 4.97
CA LEU A 318 -3.60 19.48 3.51
C LEU A 318 -4.32 20.61 2.76
N LYS A 319 -4.61 21.74 3.42
CA LYS A 319 -5.34 22.88 2.84
C LYS A 319 -4.75 23.28 1.48
N GLU A 320 -3.43 23.39 1.40
CA GLU A 320 -2.70 23.74 0.17
C GLU A 320 -3.01 22.80 -0.99
N ALA A 321 -3.03 21.48 -0.75
CA ALA A 321 -3.33 20.49 -1.77
C ALA A 321 -4.79 20.57 -2.24
N TYR A 322 -5.75 20.72 -1.32
CA TYR A 322 -7.17 20.86 -1.67
C TYR A 322 -7.47 22.16 -2.43
N GLU A 323 -6.83 23.28 -2.05
CA GLU A 323 -6.98 24.56 -2.75
C GLU A 323 -6.36 24.49 -4.15
N LEU A 324 -5.19 23.86 -4.29
CA LEU A 324 -4.56 23.62 -5.58
C LEU A 324 -5.43 22.73 -6.47
N ALA A 325 -6.00 21.66 -5.94
CA ALA A 325 -6.90 20.78 -6.68
C ALA A 325 -8.10 21.54 -7.28
N LYS A 326 -8.72 22.43 -6.49
CA LYS A 326 -9.81 23.29 -6.98
C LYS A 326 -9.34 24.22 -8.10
N LYS A 327 -8.16 24.82 -7.96
CA LYS A 327 -7.57 25.70 -8.98
C LYS A 327 -7.29 24.95 -10.29
N GLU A 328 -6.74 23.73 -10.20
CA GLU A 328 -6.44 22.86 -11.34
C GLU A 328 -7.68 22.10 -11.86
N LYS A 329 -8.89 22.37 -11.30
CA LYS A 329 -10.17 21.72 -11.66
C LYS A 329 -10.12 20.19 -11.57
N LYS A 330 -9.43 19.66 -10.56
CA LYS A 330 -9.32 18.22 -10.30
C LYS A 330 -10.17 17.80 -9.11
N THR A 331 -10.69 16.58 -9.18
CA THR A 331 -11.45 15.98 -8.08
C THR A 331 -10.50 15.28 -7.12
N VAL A 332 -10.18 15.93 -6.00
CA VAL A 332 -9.44 15.32 -4.88
C VAL A 332 -10.41 15.14 -3.71
N ILE A 333 -10.76 13.89 -3.44
CA ILE A 333 -11.79 13.53 -2.45
C ILE A 333 -11.39 12.26 -1.68
N THR A 334 -12.07 11.98 -0.59
CA THR A 334 -11.93 10.73 0.18
C THR A 334 -12.74 9.59 -0.45
N ALA A 335 -12.49 8.35 -0.02
CA ALA A 335 -13.27 7.20 -0.45
C ALA A 335 -14.73 7.28 0.00
N ALA A 336 -15.00 7.80 1.21
CA ALA A 336 -16.35 8.07 1.69
C ALA A 336 -17.08 9.07 0.78
N GLU A 337 -16.45 10.21 0.46
CA GLU A 337 -17.04 11.22 -0.42
C GLU A 337 -17.32 10.68 -1.83
N TYR A 338 -16.43 9.82 -2.36
CA TYR A 338 -16.64 9.18 -3.67
C TYR A 338 -17.90 8.31 -3.70
N ILE A 339 -18.23 7.62 -2.59
CA ILE A 339 -19.45 6.80 -2.50
C ILE A 339 -20.69 7.58 -2.00
N GLY A 340 -20.60 8.91 -1.91
CA GLY A 340 -21.70 9.78 -1.47
C GLY A 340 -21.88 9.85 0.05
N GLU A 341 -20.91 9.38 0.83
CA GLU A 341 -20.90 9.45 2.28
C GLU A 341 -19.97 10.58 2.77
N LYS A 342 -20.14 10.99 4.03
CA LYS A 342 -19.22 11.92 4.69
C LYS A 342 -18.16 11.12 5.46
N PRO A 343 -16.87 11.51 5.45
CA PRO A 343 -15.86 10.85 6.26
C PRO A 343 -16.29 10.81 7.72
N VAL A 344 -16.23 9.64 8.36
CA VAL A 344 -16.75 9.50 9.74
C VAL A 344 -16.05 10.45 10.70
N ILE A 345 -14.76 10.73 10.46
CA ILE A 345 -13.95 11.63 11.27
C ILE A 345 -14.45 13.08 11.26
N ASP A 346 -15.13 13.51 10.19
CA ASP A 346 -15.72 14.84 10.07
C ASP A 346 -17.04 14.96 10.86
N SER A 347 -17.56 13.84 11.39
CA SER A 347 -18.82 13.76 12.14
C SER A 347 -18.60 13.33 13.60
N LEU A 348 -17.35 13.29 14.05
CA LEU A 348 -16.94 12.94 15.41
C LEU A 348 -16.51 14.15 16.23
#